data_AF-A0A1H0CM61-F1
#
_entry.id   AF-A0A1H0CM61-F1
#
_cell.length_a   1.000
_cell.length_b   1.000
_cell.length_c   1.000
_cell.angle_alpha   90.00
_cell.angle_beta   90.00
_cell.angle_gamma   90.00
#
_symmetry.space_group_name_H-M   'P 1'
#
loop_
_entity.id
_entity.type
_entity.pdbx_description
1 polymer ?
#
loop_
_entity_poly.entity_id
_entity_poly.type
_entity_poly.pdbx_seq_one_letter_code
_entity_poly.pdbx_strand_id
1 'polypeptide(L)'
;MEGLTAVQSRISEIQSRMASFAAGGPNAAWLSAASAAGLTTSATTASSATTAAVGTSAETSVVQAAQNYLGVPYLWGGTDPTKGLDCSGFTQRVYADLGISIPRTSSQQATAGTAVASLADARPGDLVFFDNSSARAGIDHVGIYLGNGKMIAAPQEGDVVKVQDVGTPTVIRRILPTTTATTSSSSAGGGLSGVPYSDLFTAAAAKYGVSASVLAGMAKVESGFDTTAVSGAGAQGLMQFMPSTAAGLGVNPLDPASAIDGAAKYLSQLTARFGSTDLALAAYNAGPGAVASAGGIPPYPETQNYVRKVTAAAAAYA
;
A
#
# COMPACT_ATOMS: atom_id res chain seq x y z
N MET A 1 -30.95 32.37 16.95
CA MET A 1 -29.94 31.69 17.80
C MET A 1 -30.54 30.41 18.40
N GLU A 2 -31.09 29.51 17.57
CA GLU A 2 -31.77 28.27 18.03
C GLU A 2 -31.22 26.98 17.40
N GLY A 3 -30.28 27.07 16.44
CA GLY A 3 -29.74 25.89 15.75
C GLY A 3 -28.54 25.22 16.45
N LEU A 4 -27.73 25.97 17.19
CA LEU A 4 -26.49 25.45 17.83
C LEU A 4 -26.76 24.64 19.10
N THR A 5 -27.84 24.94 19.83
CA THR A 5 -28.26 24.18 21.02
C THR A 5 -28.87 22.82 20.67
N ALA A 6 -29.55 22.71 19.52
CA ALA A 6 -30.10 21.43 19.04
C ALA A 6 -29.00 20.44 18.63
N VAL A 7 -27.90 20.91 18.03
CA VAL A 7 -26.77 20.06 17.62
C VAL A 7 -25.97 19.56 18.84
N GLN A 8 -25.75 20.42 19.85
CA GLN A 8 -25.08 20.01 21.09
C GLN A 8 -25.91 19.01 21.93
N SER A 9 -27.24 19.13 21.90
CA SER A 9 -28.15 18.16 22.56
C SER A 9 -28.10 16.78 21.88
N ARG A 10 -28.01 16.73 20.54
CA ARG A 10 -27.93 15.46 19.79
C ARG A 10 -26.60 14.74 19.99
N ILE A 11 -25.50 15.47 20.11
CA ILE A 11 -24.17 14.89 20.37
C ILE A 11 -24.13 14.27 21.79
N SER A 12 -24.73 14.92 22.78
CA SER A 12 -24.82 14.42 24.16
C SER A 12 -25.73 13.18 24.29
N GLU A 13 -26.79 13.10 23.48
CA GLU A 13 -27.68 11.94 23.40
C GLU A 13 -27.00 10.72 22.73
N ILE A 14 -26.13 10.96 21.73
CA ILE A 14 -25.33 9.89 21.10
C ILE A 14 -24.25 9.38 22.06
N GLN A 15 -23.57 10.28 22.79
CA GLN A 15 -22.53 9.91 23.75
C GLN A 15 -23.07 9.10 24.94
N SER A 16 -24.29 9.41 25.43
CA SER A 16 -24.94 8.64 26.51
C SER A 16 -25.45 7.26 26.07
N ARG A 17 -25.81 7.08 24.79
CA ARG A 17 -26.17 5.78 24.20
C ARG A 17 -24.97 4.90 23.87
N MET A 18 -23.79 5.48 23.66
CA MET A 18 -22.56 4.72 23.44
C MET A 18 -21.91 4.23 24.76
N ALA A 19 -22.08 4.96 25.86
CA ALA A 19 -21.58 4.55 27.18
C ALA A 19 -22.34 3.35 27.77
N SER A 20 -23.57 3.08 27.32
CA SER A 20 -24.41 1.95 27.77
C SER A 20 -24.17 0.63 27.01
N PHE A 21 -23.25 0.61 26.04
CA PHE A 21 -22.82 -0.61 25.33
C PHE A 21 -21.44 -1.13 25.78
N ALA A 22 -20.75 -0.43 26.69
CA ALA A 22 -19.39 -0.76 27.12
C ALA A 22 -19.30 -1.38 28.54
N ALA A 23 -20.42 -1.70 29.18
CA ALA A 23 -20.44 -2.33 30.51
C ALA A 23 -21.21 -3.65 30.49
N GLY A 24 -20.53 -4.69 30.01
CA GLY A 24 -20.99 -6.08 30.04
C GLY A 24 -19.82 -7.04 30.12
N GLY A 25 -18.98 -6.89 31.16
CA GLY A 25 -17.99 -7.91 31.51
C GLY A 25 -18.68 -9.16 32.06
N PRO A 26 -18.06 -10.35 31.97
CA PRO A 26 -18.65 -11.59 32.46
C PRO A 26 -18.94 -11.48 33.96
N ASN A 27 -20.18 -11.77 34.36
CA ASN A 27 -20.60 -11.77 35.76
C ASN A 27 -19.69 -12.69 36.60
N ALA A 28 -19.11 -12.15 37.68
CA ALA A 28 -18.23 -12.82 38.64
C ALA A 28 -18.84 -14.08 39.31
N ALA A 29 -20.14 -14.33 39.11
CA ALA A 29 -20.83 -15.53 39.53
C ALA A 29 -20.43 -16.79 38.72
N TRP A 30 -19.88 -16.67 37.51
CA TRP A 30 -19.42 -17.82 36.70
C TRP A 30 -18.00 -18.29 37.07
N LEU A 31 -17.11 -17.37 37.45
CA LEU A 31 -15.73 -17.68 37.86
C LEU A 31 -15.66 -18.43 39.21
N SER A 32 -16.66 -18.25 40.07
CA SER A 32 -16.78 -18.95 41.36
C SER A 32 -17.37 -20.37 41.23
N ALA A 33 -18.06 -20.65 40.12
CA ALA A 33 -18.61 -21.99 39.82
C ALA A 33 -17.56 -22.89 39.11
N ALA A 34 -16.70 -22.32 38.27
CA ALA A 34 -15.62 -23.04 37.59
C ALA A 34 -14.46 -23.45 38.52
N SER A 35 -14.20 -22.68 39.58
CA SER A 35 -13.21 -22.99 40.61
C SER A 35 -13.67 -24.09 41.59
N ALA A 36 -14.98 -24.26 41.79
CA ALA A 36 -15.56 -25.38 42.54
C ALA A 36 -15.57 -26.72 41.76
N ALA A 37 -15.39 -26.67 40.43
CA ALA A 37 -15.36 -27.85 39.55
C ALA A 37 -13.95 -28.35 39.19
N GLY A 38 -12.90 -27.79 39.80
CA GLY A 38 -11.52 -28.29 39.67
C GLY A 38 -10.86 -28.12 38.30
N LEU A 39 -11.40 -27.27 37.42
CA LEU A 39 -10.85 -27.07 36.07
C LEU A 39 -9.81 -25.94 36.05
N THR A 40 -8.61 -26.20 36.55
CA THR A 40 -7.44 -25.36 36.28
C THR A 40 -6.64 -25.95 35.12
N THR A 41 -6.77 -25.37 33.93
CA THR A 41 -5.82 -25.62 32.85
C THR A 41 -5.56 -24.35 32.07
N SER A 42 -4.32 -23.88 32.16
CA SER A 42 -3.67 -23.04 31.16
C SER A 42 -3.93 -23.62 29.78
N ALA A 43 -4.65 -22.87 28.94
CA ALA A 43 -4.79 -23.21 27.53
C ALA A 43 -4.92 -21.91 26.74
N THR A 44 -3.83 -21.63 26.01
CA THR A 44 -3.72 -20.84 24.80
C THR A 44 -5.03 -20.81 24.00
N THR A 45 -5.76 -19.70 24.03
CA THR A 45 -6.87 -19.46 23.11
C THR A 45 -6.32 -18.87 21.81
N ALA A 46 -5.94 -19.78 20.91
CA ALA A 46 -6.02 -19.53 19.47
C ALA A 46 -7.49 -19.26 19.12
N SER A 47 -7.79 -18.02 18.74
CA SER A 47 -9.09 -17.67 18.18
C SER A 47 -8.99 -17.81 16.66
N SER A 48 -9.35 -19.00 16.16
CA SER A 48 -9.58 -19.22 14.73
C SER A 48 -10.89 -18.56 14.34
N ALA A 49 -10.83 -17.29 13.94
CA ALA A 49 -11.85 -16.70 13.09
C ALA A 49 -11.58 -17.15 11.64
N THR A 50 -12.57 -17.79 11.03
CA THR A 50 -12.58 -18.13 9.61
C THR A 50 -12.55 -16.84 8.77
N THR A 51 -11.36 -16.40 8.39
CA THR A 51 -11.17 -15.33 7.41
C THR A 51 -11.19 -15.96 6.02
N ALA A 52 -12.24 -15.66 5.26
CA ALA A 52 -12.27 -15.88 3.82
C ALA A 52 -11.00 -15.31 3.17
N ALA A 53 -10.43 -16.08 2.25
CA ALA A 53 -9.16 -15.83 1.57
C ALA A 53 -8.88 -14.33 1.36
N VAL A 54 -8.04 -13.77 2.23
CA VAL A 54 -7.39 -12.48 2.01
C VAL A 54 -6.52 -12.71 0.79
N GLY A 55 -6.93 -12.14 -0.34
CA GLY A 55 -6.06 -12.05 -1.50
C GLY A 55 -4.70 -11.53 -1.08
N THR A 56 -3.64 -11.97 -1.73
CA THR A 56 -2.27 -11.52 -1.41
C THR A 56 -2.25 -9.99 -1.30
N SER A 57 -1.37 -9.40 -0.47
CA SER A 57 -1.34 -7.94 -0.22
C SER A 57 -1.40 -7.10 -1.50
N ALA A 58 -0.84 -7.61 -2.61
CA ALA A 58 -0.92 -7.00 -3.94
C ALA A 58 -2.33 -7.04 -4.58
N GLU A 59 -3.08 -8.14 -4.44
CA GLU A 59 -4.46 -8.29 -4.91
C GLU A 59 -5.38 -7.28 -4.22
N THR A 60 -5.21 -7.10 -2.90
CA THR A 60 -5.93 -6.08 -2.12
C THR A 60 -5.57 -4.66 -2.58
N SER A 61 -4.29 -4.38 -2.87
CA SER A 61 -3.84 -3.07 -3.35
C SER A 61 -4.42 -2.69 -4.71
N VAL A 62 -4.55 -3.64 -5.66
CA VAL A 62 -5.20 -3.38 -6.97
C VAL A 62 -6.67 -2.98 -6.76
N VAL A 63 -7.37 -3.70 -5.89
CA VAL A 63 -8.78 -3.43 -5.61
C VAL A 63 -8.98 -2.10 -4.89
N GLN A 64 -8.09 -1.74 -3.95
CA GLN A 64 -8.12 -0.42 -3.31
C GLN A 64 -7.81 0.71 -4.29
N ALA A 65 -6.79 0.56 -5.12
CA ALA A 65 -6.46 1.54 -6.14
C ALA A 65 -7.62 1.73 -7.13
N ALA A 66 -8.27 0.64 -7.55
CA ALA A 66 -9.46 0.67 -8.41
C ALA A 66 -10.63 1.46 -7.80
N GLN A 67 -10.85 1.35 -6.48
CA GLN A 67 -11.93 2.06 -5.78
C GLN A 67 -11.75 3.58 -5.81
N ASN A 68 -10.52 4.09 -5.89
CA ASN A 68 -10.25 5.53 -5.94
C ASN A 68 -10.79 6.21 -7.21
N TYR A 69 -11.10 5.42 -8.24
CA TYR A 69 -11.62 5.91 -9.52
C TYR A 69 -13.14 5.81 -9.63
N LEU A 70 -13.85 5.28 -8.62
CA LEU A 70 -15.31 5.20 -8.64
C LEU A 70 -15.93 6.57 -8.88
N GLY A 71 -16.88 6.64 -9.83
CA GLY A 71 -17.54 7.88 -10.22
C GLY A 71 -16.82 8.70 -11.29
N VAL A 72 -15.59 8.35 -11.71
CA VAL A 72 -14.92 9.01 -12.83
C VAL A 72 -15.74 8.79 -14.11
N PRO A 73 -16.09 9.86 -14.87
CA PRO A 73 -16.86 9.73 -16.10
C PRO A 73 -16.14 8.88 -17.15
N TYR A 74 -16.91 8.12 -17.93
CA TYR A 74 -16.38 7.45 -19.10
C TYR A 74 -15.99 8.47 -20.16
N LEU A 75 -14.80 8.31 -20.75
CA LEU A 75 -14.36 9.06 -21.91
C LEU A 75 -13.66 8.11 -22.88
N TRP A 76 -14.18 7.98 -24.11
CA TRP A 76 -13.56 7.15 -25.13
C TRP A 76 -12.12 7.62 -25.42
N GLY A 77 -11.14 6.72 -25.33
CA GLY A 77 -9.73 7.07 -25.46
C GLY A 77 -9.13 7.74 -24.22
N GLY A 78 -9.90 7.93 -23.14
CA GLY A 78 -9.50 8.65 -21.94
C GLY A 78 -8.48 7.90 -21.08
N THR A 79 -7.43 8.61 -20.66
CA THR A 79 -6.38 8.14 -19.74
C THR A 79 -6.16 9.08 -18.55
N ASP A 80 -6.94 10.18 -18.50
CA ASP A 80 -6.81 11.23 -17.51
C ASP A 80 -8.05 11.22 -16.60
N PRO A 81 -7.94 10.79 -15.33
CA PRO A 81 -9.09 10.68 -14.44
C PRO A 81 -9.80 12.00 -14.16
N THR A 82 -9.15 13.14 -14.42
CA THR A 82 -9.79 14.46 -14.28
C THR A 82 -10.72 14.81 -15.44
N LYS A 83 -10.55 14.15 -16.59
CA LYS A 83 -11.34 14.34 -17.81
C LYS A 83 -12.27 13.17 -18.10
N GLY A 84 -11.86 11.98 -17.69
CA GLY A 84 -12.58 10.73 -17.87
C GLY A 84 -11.65 9.61 -18.34
N LEU A 85 -12.10 8.38 -18.15
CA LEU A 85 -11.35 7.16 -18.46
C LEU A 85 -12.16 6.26 -19.38
N ASP A 86 -11.51 5.62 -20.36
CA ASP A 86 -12.09 4.42 -20.99
C ASP A 86 -11.73 3.16 -20.20
N CYS A 87 -12.31 2.02 -20.57
CA CYS A 87 -12.12 0.73 -19.88
C CYS A 87 -10.64 0.39 -19.69
N SER A 88 -9.84 0.51 -20.76
CA SER A 88 -8.42 0.17 -20.76
C SER A 88 -7.52 1.26 -20.17
N GLY A 89 -7.93 2.53 -20.25
CA GLY A 89 -7.27 3.65 -19.58
C GLY A 89 -7.48 3.61 -18.07
N PHE A 90 -8.66 3.17 -17.61
CA PHE A 90 -8.93 2.91 -16.20
C PHE A 90 -8.03 1.80 -15.64
N THR A 91 -8.00 0.63 -16.27
CA THR A 91 -7.14 -0.48 -15.81
C THR A 91 -5.66 -0.08 -15.87
N GLN A 92 -5.23 0.59 -16.94
CA GLN A 92 -3.86 1.08 -17.07
C GLN A 92 -3.51 2.02 -15.93
N ARG A 93 -4.42 2.93 -15.57
CA ARG A 93 -4.18 3.88 -14.49
C ARG A 93 -4.07 3.20 -13.14
N VAL A 94 -4.97 2.26 -12.83
CA VAL A 94 -4.93 1.50 -11.56
C VAL A 94 -3.61 0.74 -11.40
N TYR A 95 -3.16 0.06 -12.45
CA TYR A 95 -1.89 -0.65 -12.41
C TYR A 95 -0.68 0.30 -12.39
N ALA A 96 -0.76 1.45 -13.08
CA ALA A 96 0.28 2.48 -13.03
C ALA A 96 0.45 3.09 -11.63
N ASP A 97 -0.63 3.28 -10.88
CA ASP A 97 -0.57 3.73 -9.47
C ASP A 97 0.19 2.74 -8.57
N LEU A 98 0.29 1.47 -9.01
CA LEU A 98 1.06 0.42 -8.35
C LEU A 98 2.46 0.22 -8.96
N GLY A 99 2.87 1.09 -9.88
CA GLY A 99 4.15 0.99 -10.59
C GLY A 99 4.20 -0.11 -11.65
N ILE A 100 3.05 -0.69 -12.03
CA ILE A 100 2.96 -1.76 -13.02
C ILE A 100 2.48 -1.16 -14.35
N SER A 101 3.36 -1.20 -15.36
CA SER A 101 3.00 -0.76 -16.70
C SER A 101 2.27 -1.87 -17.45
N ILE A 102 1.08 -1.56 -17.96
CA ILE A 102 0.33 -2.44 -18.86
C ILE A 102 0.02 -1.73 -20.19
N PRO A 103 -0.19 -2.49 -21.28
CA PRO A 103 -0.50 -1.92 -22.58
C PRO A 103 -1.73 -1.00 -22.56
N ARG A 104 -1.81 -0.08 -23.53
CA ARG A 104 -2.87 0.95 -23.55
C ARG A 104 -4.24 0.40 -23.91
N THR A 105 -4.33 -0.58 -24.79
CA THR A 105 -5.61 -1.06 -25.32
C THR A 105 -6.06 -2.34 -24.63
N SER A 106 -7.38 -2.53 -24.47
CA SER A 106 -7.98 -3.73 -23.87
C SER A 106 -7.55 -5.01 -24.58
N SER A 107 -7.47 -4.99 -25.92
CA SER A 107 -7.01 -6.14 -26.70
C SER A 107 -5.54 -6.50 -26.44
N GLN A 108 -4.67 -5.51 -26.21
CA GLN A 108 -3.27 -5.78 -25.84
C GLN A 108 -3.14 -6.20 -24.36
N GLN A 109 -3.93 -5.61 -23.46
CA GLN A 109 -3.96 -6.04 -22.06
C GLN A 109 -4.43 -7.49 -21.92
N ALA A 110 -5.33 -7.95 -22.79
CA ALA A 110 -5.83 -9.32 -22.85
C ALA A 110 -4.76 -10.35 -23.27
N THR A 111 -3.54 -9.93 -23.62
CA THR A 111 -2.39 -10.83 -23.87
C THR A 111 -1.28 -10.69 -22.82
N ALA A 112 -1.43 -9.76 -21.86
CA ALA A 112 -0.46 -9.53 -20.80
C ALA A 112 -0.64 -10.49 -19.62
N GLY A 113 0.43 -10.69 -18.85
CA GLY A 113 0.40 -11.50 -17.62
C GLY A 113 0.14 -12.99 -17.85
N THR A 114 -0.34 -13.67 -16.82
CA THR A 114 -0.66 -15.11 -16.84
C THR A 114 -2.13 -15.34 -17.11
N ALA A 115 -2.47 -16.31 -17.96
CA ALA A 115 -3.85 -16.71 -18.20
C ALA A 115 -4.47 -17.34 -16.94
N VAL A 116 -5.70 -16.98 -16.63
CA VAL A 116 -6.50 -17.59 -15.57
C VAL A 116 -7.62 -18.40 -16.23
N ALA A 117 -7.73 -19.68 -15.86
CA ALA A 117 -8.54 -20.65 -16.60
C ALA A 117 -10.05 -20.39 -16.51
N SER A 118 -10.52 -19.84 -15.39
CA SER A 118 -11.95 -19.60 -15.16
C SER A 118 -12.20 -18.51 -14.12
N LEU A 119 -13.44 -18.06 -14.01
CA LEU A 119 -13.85 -17.12 -12.95
C LEU A 119 -13.72 -17.74 -11.53
N ALA A 120 -13.74 -19.07 -11.42
CA ALA A 120 -13.49 -19.76 -10.15
C ALA A 120 -12.02 -19.67 -9.72
N ASP A 121 -11.10 -19.57 -10.68
CA ASP A 121 -9.66 -19.41 -10.45
C ASP A 121 -9.23 -17.93 -10.38
N ALA A 122 -10.17 -17.02 -10.69
CA ALA A 122 -9.95 -15.59 -10.67
C ALA A 122 -9.80 -15.08 -9.24
N ARG A 123 -8.86 -14.17 -9.07
CA ARG A 123 -8.53 -13.52 -7.80
C ARG A 123 -8.80 -12.02 -7.90
N PRO A 124 -9.15 -11.36 -6.79
CA PRO A 124 -9.30 -9.92 -6.79
C PRO A 124 -8.05 -9.23 -7.39
N GLY A 125 -8.27 -8.26 -8.27
CA GLY A 125 -7.22 -7.62 -9.06
C GLY A 125 -7.00 -8.21 -10.45
N ASP A 126 -7.40 -9.46 -10.73
CA ASP A 126 -7.31 -10.03 -12.08
C ASP A 126 -8.14 -9.20 -13.07
N LEU A 127 -7.61 -9.03 -14.29
CA LEU A 127 -8.32 -8.36 -15.37
C LEU A 127 -9.27 -9.34 -16.05
N VAL A 128 -10.54 -8.97 -16.16
CA VAL A 128 -11.60 -9.71 -16.85
C VAL A 128 -11.95 -9.00 -18.16
N PHE A 129 -11.93 -9.73 -19.27
CA PHE A 129 -12.06 -9.18 -20.61
C PHE A 129 -13.28 -9.73 -21.33
N PHE A 130 -13.90 -8.91 -22.17
CA PHE A 130 -15.13 -9.26 -22.88
C PHE A 130 -15.04 -8.88 -24.37
N ASP A 131 -15.67 -9.71 -25.18
CA ASP A 131 -15.99 -9.45 -26.58
C ASP A 131 -17.52 -9.29 -26.65
N ASN A 132 -17.98 -8.06 -26.40
CA ASN A 132 -19.37 -7.68 -26.39
C ASN A 132 -19.81 -7.11 -27.75
N SER A 133 -18.87 -6.72 -28.60
CA SER A 133 -19.15 -6.10 -29.89
C SER A 133 -19.33 -7.14 -31.01
N SER A 134 -20.58 -7.43 -31.37
CA SER A 134 -20.85 -8.22 -32.58
C SER A 134 -20.39 -7.53 -33.89
N ALA A 135 -20.05 -6.25 -33.83
CA ALA A 135 -19.58 -5.47 -34.98
C ALA A 135 -18.06 -5.61 -35.23
N ARG A 136 -17.29 -6.05 -34.24
CA ARG A 136 -15.84 -6.24 -34.33
C ARG A 136 -15.43 -7.42 -33.45
N ALA A 137 -15.06 -8.54 -34.08
CA ALA A 137 -14.52 -9.67 -33.34
C ALA A 137 -13.25 -9.27 -32.57
N GLY A 138 -13.19 -9.62 -31.28
CA GLY A 138 -12.07 -9.34 -30.41
C GLY A 138 -12.44 -8.53 -29.17
N ILE A 139 -11.56 -8.55 -28.17
CA ILE A 139 -11.78 -7.89 -26.89
C ILE A 139 -11.98 -6.38 -27.06
N ASP A 140 -13.15 -5.89 -26.63
CA ASP A 140 -13.53 -4.47 -26.61
C ASP A 140 -13.70 -3.90 -25.20
N HIS A 141 -13.92 -4.76 -24.18
CA HIS A 141 -14.13 -4.32 -22.81
C HIS A 141 -13.21 -5.03 -21.80
N VAL A 142 -12.88 -4.32 -20.71
CA VAL A 142 -12.07 -4.83 -19.60
C VAL A 142 -12.53 -4.24 -18.26
N GLY A 143 -12.48 -5.05 -17.21
CA GLY A 143 -12.68 -4.64 -15.83
C GLY A 143 -11.69 -5.30 -14.86
N ILE A 144 -11.67 -4.84 -13.61
CA ILE A 144 -10.87 -5.39 -12.51
C ILE A 144 -11.76 -6.22 -11.62
N TYR A 145 -11.45 -7.50 -11.45
CA TYR A 145 -12.22 -8.41 -10.61
C TYR A 145 -12.09 -8.05 -9.12
N LEU A 146 -13.18 -8.09 -8.37
CA LEU A 146 -13.21 -7.84 -6.92
C LEU A 146 -13.35 -9.11 -6.08
N GLY A 147 -13.64 -10.25 -6.72
CA GLY A 147 -14.18 -11.42 -6.04
C GLY A 147 -15.72 -11.43 -6.06
N ASN A 148 -16.30 -12.55 -5.63
CA ASN A 148 -17.75 -12.75 -5.50
C ASN A 148 -18.56 -12.41 -6.79
N GLY A 149 -17.96 -12.63 -7.96
CA GLY A 149 -18.61 -12.32 -9.24
C GLY A 149 -18.78 -10.82 -9.54
N LYS A 150 -18.08 -9.93 -8.82
CA LYS A 150 -18.13 -8.47 -9.01
C LYS A 150 -16.85 -7.93 -9.66
N MET A 151 -16.96 -6.84 -10.42
CA MET A 151 -15.84 -6.08 -10.98
C MET A 151 -16.04 -4.57 -10.86
N ILE A 152 -14.95 -3.81 -10.90
CA ILE A 152 -14.97 -2.38 -11.22
C ILE A 152 -14.58 -2.20 -12.68
N ALA A 153 -15.35 -1.42 -13.43
CA ALA A 153 -14.99 -1.05 -14.80
C ALA A 153 -15.51 0.35 -15.16
N ALA A 154 -14.93 0.95 -16.19
CA ALA A 154 -15.51 2.06 -16.94
C ALA A 154 -16.29 1.47 -18.13
N PRO A 155 -17.62 1.31 -18.03
CA PRO A 155 -18.38 0.43 -18.93
C PRO A 155 -18.55 1.02 -20.34
N GLN A 156 -19.08 2.24 -20.45
CA GLN A 156 -19.44 2.85 -21.72
C GLN A 156 -19.73 4.34 -21.58
N GLU A 157 -19.87 5.02 -22.72
CA GLU A 157 -20.23 6.43 -22.81
C GLU A 157 -21.54 6.74 -22.08
N GLY A 158 -21.57 7.89 -21.38
CA GLY A 158 -22.70 8.31 -20.55
C GLY A 158 -22.75 7.65 -19.17
N ASP A 159 -21.77 6.80 -18.83
CA ASP A 159 -21.67 6.13 -17.54
C ASP A 159 -20.41 6.56 -16.78
N VAL A 160 -20.21 5.99 -15.59
CA VAL A 160 -19.05 6.23 -14.73
C VAL A 160 -18.35 4.93 -14.38
N VAL A 161 -17.10 5.02 -13.91
CA VAL A 161 -16.43 3.90 -13.25
C VAL A 161 -17.27 3.43 -12.07
N LYS A 162 -17.71 2.18 -12.07
CA LYS A 162 -18.60 1.62 -11.04
C LYS A 162 -18.37 0.14 -10.78
N VAL A 163 -18.87 -0.32 -9.65
CA VAL A 163 -18.98 -1.75 -9.34
C VAL A 163 -20.17 -2.33 -10.11
N GLN A 164 -19.97 -3.46 -10.76
CA GLN A 164 -21.01 -4.21 -11.47
C GLN A 164 -20.74 -5.71 -11.43
N ASP A 165 -21.70 -6.51 -11.89
CA ASP A 165 -21.53 -7.95 -12.09
C ASP A 165 -20.53 -8.24 -13.22
N VAL A 166 -19.71 -9.27 -13.04
CA VAL A 166 -18.73 -9.71 -14.05
C VAL A 166 -19.43 -10.36 -15.23
N GLY A 167 -20.49 -11.15 -15.01
CA GLY A 167 -21.08 -11.97 -16.06
C GLY A 167 -20.12 -13.07 -16.54
N THR A 168 -20.03 -13.26 -17.85
CA THR A 168 -19.23 -14.31 -18.50
C THR A 168 -18.05 -13.70 -19.27
N PRO A 169 -16.85 -13.61 -18.67
CA PRO A 169 -15.69 -13.05 -19.35
C PRO A 169 -15.15 -14.01 -20.42
N THR A 170 -14.68 -13.45 -21.53
CA THR A 170 -14.04 -14.18 -22.64
C THR A 170 -12.64 -14.65 -22.25
N VAL A 171 -11.88 -13.78 -21.56
CA VAL A 171 -10.50 -14.06 -21.11
C VAL A 171 -10.28 -13.43 -19.74
N ILE A 172 -9.45 -14.07 -18.91
CA ILE A 172 -9.02 -13.53 -17.62
C ILE A 172 -7.49 -13.52 -17.58
N ARG A 173 -6.89 -12.38 -17.19
CA ARG A 173 -5.43 -12.23 -17.04
C ARG A 173 -5.06 -11.78 -15.64
N ARG A 174 -4.13 -12.51 -15.05
CA ARG A 174 -3.43 -12.13 -13.83
C ARG A 174 -2.17 -11.35 -14.19
N ILE A 175 -2.20 -10.05 -13.94
CA ILE A 175 -1.07 -9.17 -14.21
C ILE A 175 -0.07 -9.20 -13.05
N LEU A 176 -0.56 -9.33 -11.82
CA LEU A 176 0.30 -9.49 -10.66
C LEU A 176 1.13 -10.78 -10.77
N PRO A 177 2.43 -10.75 -10.43
CA PRO A 177 3.24 -11.96 -10.43
C PRO A 177 2.61 -12.99 -9.48
N THR A 178 2.42 -14.22 -9.98
CA THR A 178 2.00 -15.34 -9.13
C THR A 178 3.19 -15.73 -8.26
N THR A 179 3.21 -15.28 -7.01
CA THR A 179 3.96 -15.98 -5.98
C THR A 179 3.26 -17.33 -5.77
N THR A 180 3.73 -18.36 -6.48
CA THR A 180 3.53 -19.74 -6.05
C THR A 180 3.96 -19.80 -4.60
N ALA A 181 3.02 -20.15 -3.72
CA ALA A 181 3.28 -20.41 -2.32
C ALA A 181 4.32 -21.54 -2.19
N THR A 182 5.60 -21.19 -2.21
CA THR A 182 6.48 -21.72 -1.19
C THR A 182 5.94 -21.16 0.12
N THR A 183 5.67 -22.01 1.09
CA THR A 183 5.36 -21.63 2.47
C THR A 183 6.33 -20.58 2.97
N SER A 184 5.98 -19.31 2.76
CA SER A 184 6.54 -18.17 3.45
C SER A 184 5.40 -17.68 4.31
N SER A 185 5.41 -18.15 5.56
CA SER A 185 4.75 -17.47 6.66
C SER A 185 4.93 -15.96 6.45
N SER A 186 3.83 -15.23 6.42
CA SER A 186 3.82 -13.80 6.64
C SER A 186 4.36 -13.53 8.04
N SER A 187 5.69 -13.47 8.17
CA SER A 187 6.31 -12.49 9.03
C SER A 187 6.32 -11.18 8.25
N ALA A 188 5.57 -10.19 8.74
CA ALA A 188 6.01 -8.81 8.57
C ALA A 188 7.43 -8.75 9.15
N GLY A 189 8.43 -8.78 8.27
CA GLY A 189 9.82 -9.08 8.62
C GLY A 189 10.36 -10.22 7.76
N GLY A 190 10.73 -9.90 6.51
CA GLY A 190 11.98 -10.44 5.97
C GLY A 190 13.03 -9.99 6.97
N GLY A 191 13.51 -10.94 7.77
CA GLY A 191 14.14 -10.62 9.04
C GLY A 191 15.34 -9.75 8.76
N LEU A 192 15.31 -8.53 9.30
CA LEU A 192 16.48 -7.69 9.59
C LEU A 192 17.44 -8.39 10.58
N SER A 193 17.51 -9.72 10.55
CA SER A 193 18.29 -10.60 11.40
C SER A 193 19.76 -10.31 11.17
N GLY A 194 20.43 -9.82 12.20
CA GLY A 194 21.82 -9.35 12.13
C GLY A 194 21.98 -7.93 11.61
N VAL A 195 20.90 -7.23 11.26
CA VAL A 195 20.94 -5.79 10.98
C VAL A 195 20.81 -5.03 12.30
N PRO A 196 21.75 -4.11 12.62
CA PRO A 196 21.64 -3.26 13.79
C PRO A 196 20.31 -2.48 13.80
N TYR A 197 19.68 -2.31 14.96
CA TYR A 197 18.44 -1.54 15.10
C TYR A 197 17.22 -2.11 14.34
N SER A 198 17.22 -3.40 14.03
CA SER A 198 16.15 -4.11 13.31
C SER A 198 14.74 -3.83 13.84
N ASP A 199 14.58 -3.78 15.16
CA ASP A 199 13.30 -3.52 15.81
C ASP A 199 12.82 -2.08 15.58
N LEU A 200 13.74 -1.12 15.58
CA LEU A 200 13.44 0.30 15.32
C LEU A 200 13.05 0.51 13.85
N PHE A 201 13.74 -0.14 12.91
CA PHE A 201 13.38 -0.12 11.50
C PHE A 201 12.00 -0.74 11.27
N THR A 202 11.72 -1.89 11.88
CA THR A 202 10.42 -2.56 11.78
C THR A 202 9.29 -1.70 12.35
N ALA A 203 9.50 -1.10 13.53
CA ALA A 203 8.51 -0.26 14.17
C ALA A 203 8.22 1.02 13.35
N ALA A 204 9.26 1.71 12.88
CA ALA A 204 9.12 2.93 12.09
C ALA A 204 8.50 2.65 10.71
N ALA A 205 8.90 1.55 10.07
CA ALA A 205 8.32 1.08 8.81
C ALA A 205 6.81 0.85 8.94
N ALA A 206 6.39 0.10 9.96
CA ALA A 206 4.98 -0.17 10.25
C ALA A 206 4.20 1.13 10.54
N LYS A 207 4.79 2.06 11.27
CA LYS A 207 4.16 3.34 11.64
C LYS A 207 3.90 4.25 10.44
N TYR A 208 4.81 4.29 9.47
CA TYR A 208 4.76 5.25 8.36
C TYR A 208 4.46 4.64 6.99
N GLY A 209 4.21 3.33 6.93
CA GLY A 209 3.87 2.63 5.70
C GLY A 209 5.01 2.57 4.68
N VAL A 210 6.25 2.47 5.16
CA VAL A 210 7.46 2.33 4.32
C VAL A 210 8.11 0.96 4.55
N SER A 211 9.07 0.57 3.71
CA SER A 211 9.77 -0.71 3.88
C SER A 211 10.88 -0.63 4.93
N ALA A 212 10.89 -1.57 5.87
CA ALA A 212 11.95 -1.70 6.88
C ALA A 212 13.31 -2.03 6.25
N SER A 213 13.33 -2.85 5.20
CA SER A 213 14.56 -3.17 4.46
C SER A 213 15.09 -1.97 3.69
N VAL A 214 14.22 -1.08 3.20
CA VAL A 214 14.64 0.20 2.59
C VAL A 214 15.27 1.13 3.62
N LEU A 215 14.69 1.27 4.81
CA LEU A 215 15.28 2.09 5.88
C LEU A 215 16.64 1.55 6.35
N ALA A 216 16.75 0.24 6.50
CA ALA A 216 18.03 -0.41 6.80
C ALA A 216 19.05 -0.22 5.66
N GLY A 217 18.61 -0.32 4.41
CA GLY A 217 19.42 -0.04 3.22
C GLY A 217 19.95 1.39 3.19
N MET A 218 19.10 2.36 3.55
CA MET A 218 19.51 3.75 3.72
C MET A 218 20.57 3.88 4.81
N ALA A 219 20.32 3.40 6.03
CA ALA A 219 21.30 3.45 7.12
C ALA A 219 22.65 2.80 6.76
N LYS A 220 22.62 1.70 5.99
CA LYS A 220 23.84 1.05 5.48
C LYS A 220 24.63 1.95 4.53
N VAL A 221 23.96 2.66 3.61
CA VAL A 221 24.59 3.53 2.62
C VAL A 221 25.04 4.85 3.21
N GLU A 222 24.24 5.42 4.13
CA GLU A 222 24.47 6.71 4.77
C GLU A 222 25.67 6.68 5.72
N SER A 223 25.68 5.71 6.64
CA SER A 223 26.66 5.69 7.73
C SER A 223 27.29 4.32 7.96
N GLY A 224 26.80 3.27 7.30
CA GLY A 224 27.19 1.90 7.64
C GLY A 224 26.70 1.46 9.02
N PHE A 225 25.59 2.04 9.48
CA PHE A 225 25.01 1.88 10.82
C PHE A 225 25.71 2.64 11.96
N ASP A 226 26.61 3.58 11.65
CA ASP A 226 27.31 4.41 12.63
C ASP A 226 26.43 5.58 13.11
N THR A 227 26.07 5.58 14.39
CA THR A 227 25.21 6.59 15.03
C THR A 227 25.94 7.90 15.32
N THR A 228 27.27 7.90 15.20
CA THR A 228 28.15 9.04 15.48
C THR A 228 28.75 9.65 14.21
N ALA A 229 28.44 9.08 13.04
CA ALA A 229 28.98 9.53 11.76
C ALA A 229 28.69 11.01 11.48
N VAL A 230 29.71 11.74 11.03
CA VAL A 230 29.57 13.12 10.56
C VAL A 230 30.27 13.23 9.20
N SER A 231 29.53 13.61 8.16
CA SER A 231 30.12 13.83 6.83
C SER A 231 30.87 15.16 6.78
N GLY A 232 31.72 15.34 5.76
CA GLY A 232 32.38 16.62 5.51
C GLY A 232 31.41 17.79 5.24
N ALA A 233 30.18 17.50 4.80
CA ALA A 233 29.11 18.48 4.62
C ALA A 233 28.31 18.73 5.91
N GLY A 234 28.56 17.97 6.98
CA GLY A 234 27.90 18.11 8.27
C GLY A 234 26.62 17.30 8.43
N ALA A 235 26.37 16.32 7.57
CA ALA A 235 25.28 15.35 7.78
C ALA A 235 25.62 14.43 8.98
N GLN A 236 24.64 14.14 9.83
CA GLN A 236 24.87 13.54 11.15
C GLN A 236 24.13 12.22 11.36
N GLY A 237 24.83 11.33 12.06
CA GLY A 237 24.32 10.10 12.65
C GLY A 237 23.88 9.06 11.64
N LEU A 238 23.07 8.14 12.15
CA LEU A 238 22.72 6.88 11.49
C LEU A 238 22.12 7.08 10.08
N MET A 239 21.26 8.09 9.96
CA MET A 239 20.49 8.40 8.75
C MET A 239 21.01 9.64 8.00
N GLN A 240 22.22 10.12 8.36
CA GLN A 240 22.91 11.27 7.76
C GLN A 240 21.99 12.46 7.51
N PHE A 241 21.28 12.92 8.54
CA PHE A 241 20.48 14.13 8.44
C PHE A 241 21.37 15.36 8.38
N MET A 242 21.10 16.24 7.42
CA MET A 242 21.60 17.62 7.48
C MET A 242 20.98 18.35 8.69
N PRO A 243 21.73 19.23 9.39
CA PRO A 243 21.22 19.86 10.62
C PRO A 243 19.92 20.65 10.43
N SER A 244 19.76 21.34 9.31
CA SER A 244 18.53 22.07 8.98
C SER A 244 17.33 21.14 8.77
N THR A 245 17.54 20.01 8.10
CA THR A 245 16.51 18.99 7.89
C THR A 245 16.11 18.33 9.21
N ALA A 246 17.08 17.99 10.05
CA ALA A 246 16.84 17.44 11.38
C ALA A 246 15.97 18.39 12.24
N ALA A 247 16.34 19.67 12.28
CA ALA A 247 15.58 20.70 12.98
C ALA A 247 14.15 20.84 12.44
N GLY A 248 13.98 20.85 11.11
CA GLY A 248 12.66 20.94 10.48
C GLY A 248 11.74 19.73 10.75
N LEU A 249 12.32 18.56 10.98
CA LEU A 249 11.58 17.33 11.28
C LEU A 249 11.42 17.06 12.79
N GLY A 250 12.12 17.81 13.65
CA GLY A 250 12.18 17.55 15.09
C GLY A 250 12.98 16.28 15.43
N VAL A 251 14.00 15.97 14.64
CA VAL A 251 14.83 14.77 14.75
C VAL A 251 16.12 15.08 15.50
N ASN A 252 16.51 14.21 16.43
CA ASN A 252 17.86 14.16 16.97
C ASN A 252 18.70 13.14 16.16
N PRO A 253 19.62 13.56 15.29
CA PRO A 253 20.31 12.64 14.38
C PRO A 253 21.22 11.63 15.07
N LEU A 254 21.72 11.96 16.27
CA LEU A 254 22.63 11.12 17.05
C LEU A 254 21.89 10.10 17.93
N ASP A 255 20.57 10.21 18.04
CA ASP A 255 19.72 9.20 18.68
C ASP A 255 19.15 8.24 17.62
N PRO A 256 19.48 6.95 17.65
CA PRO A 256 19.06 6.00 16.62
C PRO A 256 17.54 5.89 16.46
N ALA A 257 16.80 5.94 17.57
CA ALA A 257 15.33 5.84 17.53
C ALA A 257 14.71 7.08 16.85
N SER A 258 15.15 8.28 17.24
CA SER A 258 14.73 9.54 16.63
C SER A 258 15.12 9.64 15.15
N ALA A 259 16.35 9.25 14.81
CA ALA A 259 16.84 9.26 13.44
C ALA A 259 16.05 8.30 12.54
N ILE A 260 15.80 7.06 12.99
CA ILE A 260 15.06 6.07 12.20
C ILE A 260 13.58 6.48 12.04
N ASP A 261 12.91 6.91 13.12
CA ASP A 261 11.52 7.37 13.06
C ASP A 261 11.38 8.59 12.13
N GLY A 262 12.31 9.55 12.24
CA GLY A 262 12.40 10.73 11.40
C GLY A 262 12.61 10.40 9.92
N ALA A 263 13.53 9.48 9.62
CA ALA A 263 13.81 9.08 8.25
C ALA A 263 12.65 8.33 7.63
N ALA A 264 11.98 7.46 8.39
CA ALA A 264 10.77 6.77 7.93
C ALA A 264 9.63 7.75 7.63
N LYS A 265 9.40 8.72 8.53
CA LYS A 265 8.42 9.79 8.32
C LYS A 265 8.73 10.60 7.07
N TYR A 266 9.99 11.02 6.91
CA TYR A 266 10.39 11.85 5.79
C TYR A 266 10.31 11.08 4.46
N LEU A 267 10.78 9.82 4.44
CA LEU A 267 10.66 8.95 3.27
C LEU A 267 9.20 8.71 2.89
N SER A 268 8.30 8.55 3.86
CA SER A 268 6.85 8.45 3.62
C SER A 268 6.28 9.72 2.98
N GLN A 269 6.65 10.90 3.49
CA GLN A 269 6.25 12.18 2.89
C GLN A 269 6.78 12.37 1.46
N LEU A 270 8.04 11.99 1.22
CA LEU A 270 8.66 12.05 -0.10
C LEU A 270 8.01 11.05 -1.07
N THR A 271 7.67 9.85 -0.61
CA THR A 271 6.95 8.85 -1.40
C THR A 271 5.56 9.36 -1.77
N ALA A 272 4.84 9.95 -0.82
CA ALA A 272 3.54 10.57 -1.10
C ALA A 272 3.65 11.74 -2.10
N ARG A 273 4.74 12.51 -2.04
CA ARG A 273 4.98 13.65 -2.93
C ARG A 273 5.38 13.26 -4.35
N PHE A 274 6.21 12.22 -4.50
CA PHE A 274 6.81 11.84 -5.79
C PHE A 274 6.26 10.53 -6.38
N GLY A 275 5.41 9.81 -5.66
CA GLY A 275 4.68 8.64 -6.13
C GLY A 275 5.49 7.34 -6.21
N SER A 276 6.79 7.35 -5.88
CA SER A 276 7.60 6.13 -5.85
C SER A 276 8.73 6.19 -4.82
N THR A 277 9.13 5.02 -4.32
CA THR A 277 10.26 4.88 -3.39
C THR A 277 11.58 5.33 -4.01
N ASP A 278 11.83 5.04 -5.28
CA ASP A 278 13.07 5.45 -5.96
C ASP A 278 13.20 6.98 -6.07
N LEU A 279 12.10 7.68 -6.37
CA LEU A 279 12.08 9.14 -6.36
C LEU A 279 12.16 9.71 -4.95
N ALA A 280 11.60 9.02 -3.96
CA ALA A 280 11.74 9.40 -2.56
C ALA A 280 13.21 9.27 -2.08
N LEU A 281 13.91 8.20 -2.45
CA LEU A 281 15.33 8.02 -2.18
C LEU A 281 16.20 9.08 -2.88
N ALA A 282 15.90 9.37 -4.14
CA ALA A 282 16.55 10.45 -4.87
C ALA A 282 16.32 11.82 -4.19
N ALA A 283 15.10 12.07 -3.71
CA ALA A 283 14.76 13.31 -3.02
C ALA A 283 15.36 13.40 -1.61
N TYR A 284 15.58 12.26 -0.95
CA TYR A 284 16.28 12.21 0.34
C TYR A 284 17.73 12.65 0.18
N ASN A 285 18.43 12.16 -0.85
CA ASN A 285 19.83 12.48 -1.12
C ASN A 285 20.04 13.86 -1.79
N ALA A 286 19.34 14.13 -2.90
CA ALA A 286 19.53 15.35 -3.70
C ALA A 286 18.63 16.52 -3.28
N GLY A 287 17.66 16.27 -2.39
CA GLY A 287 16.62 17.21 -2.02
C GLY A 287 15.39 17.15 -2.95
N PRO A 288 14.18 17.42 -2.42
CA PRO A 288 12.93 17.35 -3.18
C PRO A 288 12.85 18.40 -4.29
N GLY A 289 13.52 19.53 -4.15
CA GLY A 289 13.57 20.57 -5.19
C GLY A 289 14.26 20.07 -6.47
N ALA A 290 15.37 19.33 -6.33
CA ALA A 290 16.12 18.80 -7.47
C ALA A 290 15.28 17.76 -8.24
N VAL A 291 14.62 16.84 -7.52
CA VAL A 291 13.74 15.82 -8.12
C VAL A 291 12.55 16.45 -8.82
N ALA A 292 11.90 17.45 -8.20
CA ALA A 292 10.79 18.18 -8.81
C ALA A 292 11.22 18.89 -10.10
N SER A 293 12.36 19.59 -10.09
CA SER A 293 12.89 20.27 -11.28
C SER A 293 13.30 19.30 -12.39
N ALA A 294 13.79 18.12 -12.04
CA ALA A 294 14.19 17.10 -13.01
C ALA A 294 13.00 16.31 -13.59
N GLY A 295 11.84 16.31 -12.92
CA GLY A 295 10.70 15.45 -13.28
C GLY A 295 10.97 13.95 -13.11
N GLY A 296 11.99 13.59 -12.31
CA GLY A 296 12.51 12.24 -12.17
C GLY A 296 13.76 12.22 -11.29
N ILE A 297 14.51 11.10 -11.32
CA ILE A 297 15.82 11.04 -10.65
C ILE A 297 16.77 12.04 -11.35
N PRO A 298 17.32 13.04 -10.64
CA PRO A 298 18.22 14.03 -11.24
C PRO A 298 19.43 13.35 -11.89
N PRO A 299 20.02 13.91 -12.96
CA PRO A 299 21.21 13.38 -13.62
C PRO A 299 22.49 13.66 -12.81
N TYR A 300 22.43 13.50 -11.49
CA TYR A 300 23.55 13.58 -10.58
C TYR A 300 24.10 12.16 -10.39
N PRO A 301 25.36 11.88 -10.80
CA PRO A 301 25.93 10.54 -10.67
C PRO A 301 25.88 10.02 -9.23
N GLU A 302 26.08 10.90 -8.25
CA GLU A 302 25.96 10.59 -6.84
C GLU A 302 24.56 10.07 -6.48
N THR A 303 23.50 10.79 -6.84
CA THR A 303 22.11 10.44 -6.53
C THR A 303 21.66 9.15 -7.22
N GLN A 304 22.02 8.97 -8.49
CA GLN A 304 21.73 7.72 -9.21
C GLN A 304 22.45 6.53 -8.57
N ASN A 305 23.70 6.72 -8.13
CA ASN A 305 24.45 5.70 -7.41
C ASN A 305 23.86 5.45 -6.02
N TYR A 306 23.39 6.48 -5.33
CA TYR A 306 22.74 6.38 -4.03
C TYR A 306 21.49 5.49 -4.11
N VAL A 307 20.56 5.79 -5.02
CA VAL A 307 19.34 4.98 -5.22
C VAL A 307 19.70 3.53 -5.50
N ARG A 308 20.63 3.29 -6.43
CA ARG A 308 21.08 1.92 -6.78
C ARG A 308 21.66 1.17 -5.57
N LYS A 309 22.50 1.84 -4.77
CA LYS A 309 23.13 1.24 -3.58
C LYS A 309 22.09 0.92 -2.50
N VAL A 310 21.15 1.82 -2.25
CA VAL A 310 20.10 1.61 -1.25
C VAL A 310 19.18 0.47 -1.67
N THR A 311 18.75 0.43 -2.93
CA THR A 311 17.91 -0.66 -3.45
C THR A 311 18.64 -2.01 -3.38
N ALA A 312 19.93 -2.05 -3.70
CA ALA A 312 20.74 -3.27 -3.58
C ALA A 312 20.90 -3.71 -2.10
N ALA A 313 21.15 -2.77 -1.19
CA ALA A 313 21.23 -3.07 0.25
C ALA A 313 19.88 -3.55 0.80
N ALA A 314 18.78 -2.90 0.41
CA ALA A 314 17.43 -3.27 0.81
C ALA A 314 17.05 -4.68 0.34
N ALA A 315 17.44 -5.06 -0.88
CA ALA A 315 17.24 -6.42 -1.39
C ALA A 315 18.01 -7.48 -0.58
N ALA A 316 19.16 -7.12 0.01
CA ALA A 316 19.91 -8.00 0.91
C ALA A 316 19.30 -8.12 2.32
N TYR A 317 18.34 -7.25 2.66
CA TYR A 317 17.63 -7.21 3.94
C TYR A 317 16.15 -7.61 3.83
N ALA A 318 15.72 -8.07 2.64
CA ALA A 318 14.35 -8.44 2.32
C ALA A 318 14.06 -9.94 2.57
#